data_AF-A0A9E3VZB5-F1
#
_entry.id   AF-A0A9E3VZB5-F1
#
_cell.length_a   1.000
_cell.length_b   1.000
_cell.length_c   1.000
_cell.angle_alpha   90.00
_cell.angle_beta   90.00
_cell.angle_gamma   90.00
#
_symmetry.space_group_name_H-M   'P 1'
#
loop_
_entity.id
_entity.type
_entity.pdbx_description
1 polymer ?
#
loop_
_entity_poly.entity_id
_entity_poly.type
_entity_poly.pdbx_seq_one_letter_code
_entity_poly.pdbx_strand_id
1 'polypeptide(L)' 'MELTNEQWALLEPLIPVKPRRADGKGRPSLPPRQVLNGILWVLQTGAR' A
#
# COMPACT_ATOMS: atom_id res chain seq x y z
N MET A 1 5.87 10.70 5.54
CA MET A 1 7.15 9.97 5.34
C MET A 1 6.92 9.03 4.20
N GLU A 2 7.84 8.97 3.24
CA GLU A 2 7.73 8.12 2.05
C GLU A 2 8.79 7.02 2.13
N LEU A 3 8.41 5.78 1.81
CA LEU A 3 9.36 4.67 1.72
C LEU A 3 10.42 4.95 0.65
N THR A 4 11.70 4.73 0.97
CA THR A 4 12.76 4.77 -0.03
C THR A 4 12.60 3.60 -1.01
N ASN A 5 13.29 3.66 -2.14
CA ASN A 5 13.22 2.58 -3.12
C ASN A 5 13.83 1.28 -2.59
N GLU A 6 14.89 1.35 -1.78
CA GLU A 6 15.51 0.17 -1.16
C GLU A 6 14.57 -0.49 -0.15
N GLN A 7 13.90 0.32 0.68
CA GLN A 7 12.91 -0.18 1.63
C GLN A 7 11.71 -0.79 0.90
N TRP A 8 11.24 -0.15 -0.17
CA TRP A 8 10.15 -0.68 -0.99
C TRP A 8 10.50 -2.03 -1.60
N ALA A 9 11.71 -2.18 -2.14
CA ALA A 9 12.17 -3.42 -2.77
C ALA A 9 12.18 -4.61 -1.79
N LEU A 10 12.37 -4.37 -0.49
CA LEU A 10 12.27 -5.41 0.54
C LEU A 10 10.83 -5.76 0.91
N LEU A 11 9.92 -4.79 0.89
CA LEU A 11 8.53 -4.97 1.32
C LEU A 11 7.61 -5.49 0.22
N GLU A 12 7.77 -4.99 -1.01
CA GLU A 12 6.95 -5.35 -2.17
C GLU A 12 6.74 -6.87 -2.36
N PRO A 13 7.77 -7.73 -2.32
CA PRO A 13 7.59 -9.16 -2.53
C PRO A 13 6.80 -9.85 -1.40
N LEU A 14 6.67 -9.22 -0.23
CA LEU A 14 5.91 -9.76 0.90
C LEU A 14 4.41 -9.45 0.80
N ILE A 15 4.02 -8.54 -0.10
CA ILE A 15 2.65 -8.10 -0.26
C ILE A 15 1.95 -9.05 -1.26
N PRO A 16 0.88 -9.76 -0.86
CA PRO A 16 0.20 -10.68 -1.74
C PRO A 16 -0.53 -9.93 -2.87
N VAL A 17 -0.26 -10.34 -4.11
CA VAL A 17 -1.03 -9.87 -5.28
C VAL A 17 -2.38 -10.56 -5.30
N LYS A 18 -3.45 -9.81 -5.03
CA LYS A 18 -4.83 -10.33 -5.11
C LYS A 18 -5.40 -10.07 -6.50
N PRO A 19 -5.91 -11.10 -7.19
CA PRO A 19 -6.57 -10.89 -8.47
C PRO A 19 -7.82 -10.05 -8.28
N ARG A 20 -8.11 -9.18 -9.26
CA ARG A 20 -9.37 -8.44 -9.31
C ARG A 20 -10.52 -9.43 -9.44
N ARG A 21 -11.64 -9.15 -8.76
CA ARG A 21 -12.86 -9.96 -8.91
C ARG A 21 -13.29 -10.01 -10.37
N ALA A 22 -13.70 -11.20 -10.82
CA ALA A 22 -14.16 -11.42 -12.20
C ALA A 22 -15.41 -10.60 -12.56
N ASP A 23 -16.26 -10.29 -11.58
CA ASP A 23 -17.45 -9.46 -11.75
C ASP A 23 -17.14 -7.96 -11.90
N GLY A 24 -15.88 -7.55 -11.78
CA GLY A 24 -15.44 -6.17 -11.91
C GLY A 24 -15.92 -5.22 -10.80
N LYS A 25 -16.66 -5.72 -9.82
CA LYS A 25 -17.30 -4.92 -8.76
C LYS A 25 -16.32 -4.58 -7.62
N GLY A 26 -16.62 -3.49 -6.93
CA GLY A 26 -15.89 -3.01 -5.75
C GLY A 26 -15.06 -1.77 -6.02
N ARG A 27 -14.46 -1.22 -4.95
CA ARG A 27 -13.57 -0.07 -5.03
C ARG A 27 -12.28 -0.49 -5.78
N PRO A 28 -11.82 0.29 -6.78
CA PRO A 28 -10.52 0.06 -7.39
C PRO A 28 -9.42 0.00 -6.32
N SER A 29 -8.54 -1.00 -6.42
CA SER A 29 -7.41 -1.10 -5.51
C SER A 29 -6.41 0.03 -5.79
N LEU A 30 -5.85 0.59 -4.72
CA LEU A 30 -4.74 1.53 -4.82
C LEU A 30 -3.41 0.77 -4.84
N PRO A 31 -2.35 1.33 -5.46
CA PRO A 31 -1.02 0.75 -5.40
C PRO A 31 -0.59 0.51 -3.94
N PRO A 32 -0.08 -0.68 -3.58
CA PRO A 32 0.24 -1.00 -2.19
C PRO A 32 1.24 -0.02 -1.54
N ARG A 33 2.19 0.53 -2.31
CA ARG A 33 3.14 1.56 -1.83
C ARG A 33 2.44 2.81 -1.32
N GLN A 34 1.43 3.29 -2.04
CA GLN A 34 0.67 4.48 -1.64
C GLN A 34 -0.10 4.24 -0.34
N VAL A 35 -0.70 3.06 -0.21
CA VAL A 35 -1.43 2.67 1.01
C VAL A 35 -0.49 2.62 2.20
N LEU A 36 0.68 2.00 2.04
CA LEU A 36 1.70 1.91 3.10
C LEU A 36 2.25 3.28 3.50
N ASN A 37 2.55 4.17 2.55
CA ASN A 37 2.98 5.53 2.86
C ASN A 37 1.91 6.30 3.65
N GLY A 38 0.63 6.13 3.30
CA GLY A 38 -0.48 6.71 4.05
C GLY A 38 -0.55 6.21 5.50
N ILE A 39 -0.40 4.89 5.71
CA ILE A 39 -0.36 4.29 7.05
C ILE A 39 0.82 4.84 7.86
N LEU A 40 2.02 4.87 7.27
CA LEU A 40 3.21 5.39 7.94
C LEU A 40 3.07 6.87 8.28
N TRP A 41 2.43 7.66 7.42
CA TRP A 41 2.13 9.05 7.72
C TRP A 41 1.23 9.19 8.94
N VAL A 42 0.12 8.44 9.02
CA VAL A 42 -0.78 8.44 10.19
C VAL A 42 -0.03 8.04 11.46
N LEU A 43 0.74 6.96 11.42
CA LEU A 43 1.51 6.48 12.57
C LEU A 43 2.56 7.49 13.03
N GLN A 44 3.15 8.25 12.11
CA GLN A 44 4.16 9.26 12.41
C GLN A 44 3.57 10.56 12.96
N THR A 45 2.43 11.02 12.42
CA THR A 45 1.84 12.32 12.76
C THR A 45 0.79 12.23 13.87
N GLY A 46 0.27 11.03 14.15
CA GLY A 46 -0.84 10.85 15.08
C GLY A 46 -2.17 11.39 14.55
N ALA A 47 -2.28 11.66 13.25
CA ALA A 47 -3.52 12.10 12.62
C ALA A 47 -4.64 11.06 12.82
N ARG A 48 -5.88 11.53 13.02
CA ARG A 48 -7.08 10.70 13.16
C ARG A 48 -8.06 10.98 12.03
#